data_AF-A0A532E929-F1
#
_entry.id   AF-A0A532E929-F1
#
_cell.length_a   1.000
_cell.length_b   1.000
_cell.length_c   1.000
_cell.angle_alpha   90.00
_cell.angle_beta   90.00
_cell.angle_gamma   90.00
#
_symmetry.space_group_name_H-M   'P 1'
#
loop_
_entity.id
_entity.type
_entity.pdbx_description
1 polymer ?
#
loop_
_entity_poly.entity_id
_entity_poly.type
_entity_poly.pdbx_seq_one_letter_code
_entity_poly.pdbx_strand_id
1 'polypeptide(L)' 'MKQLLPGIWQWSWFSEDKQLDFNGLFLNVGEHKILVDPPPMTAEAHTFVRRQGALDYIIVTNRDHVREATSYQAD' A
#
# COMPACT_ATOMS: atom_id res chain seq x y z
N MET A 1 1.22 -7.60 6.98
CA MET A 1 1.43 -6.18 7.34
C MET A 1 2.35 -6.09 8.53
N LYS A 2 3.37 -5.23 8.48
CA LYS A 2 4.25 -4.90 9.60
C LYS A 2 4.00 -3.44 10.00
N GLN A 3 3.71 -3.19 11.28
CA GLN A 3 3.64 -1.82 11.78
C GLN A 3 5.06 -1.28 11.97
N LEU A 4 5.37 -0.15 11.34
CA LEU A 4 6.67 0.53 11.49
C LEU A 4 6.62 1.58 12.60
N LEU A 5 5.53 2.34 12.64
CA LEU A 5 5.24 3.39 13.62
C LEU A 5 3.71 3.43 13.88
N PRO A 6 3.25 4.12 14.94
CA PRO A 6 1.82 4.38 15.13
C PRO A 6 1.20 4.98 13.86
N GLY A 7 0.17 4.32 13.32
CA GLY A 7 -0.51 4.75 12.08
C GLY A 7 0.26 4.51 10.78
N ILE A 8 1.43 3.85 10.79
CA ILE A 8 2.24 3.57 9.59
C ILE A 8 2.52 2.08 9.50
N TRP A 9 2.03 1.46 8.43
CA TRP A 9 2.22 0.05 8.16
C TRP A 9 2.84 -0.18 6.80
N GLN A 10 3.65 -1.23 6.70
CA GLN A 10 4.29 -1.67 5.47
C GLN A 10 3.82 -3.07 5.11
N TRP A 11 3.68 -3.33 3.81
CA TRP A 11 3.78 -4.67 3.25
C TRP A 11 4.87 -4.70 2.19
N SER A 12 5.32 -5.93 1.93
CA SER A 12 6.33 -6.22 0.92
C SER A 12 5.75 -7.23 -0.05
N TRP A 13 6.03 -7.04 -1.33
CA TRP A 13 5.77 -7.99 -2.38
C TRP A 13 7.08 -8.28 -3.10
N PHE A 14 7.48 -9.55 -3.12
CA PHE A 14 8.71 -9.98 -3.77
C PHE A 14 8.50 -10.05 -5.29
N SER A 15 9.36 -9.37 -6.04
CA SER A 15 9.39 -9.45 -7.49
C SER A 15 10.38 -10.52 -7.93
N GLU A 16 9.88 -11.58 -8.56
CA GLU A 16 10.73 -12.61 -9.17
C GLU A 16 11.63 -12.04 -10.27
N ASP A 17 11.14 -11.13 -11.10
CA ASP A 17 11.94 -10.55 -12.19
C ASP A 17 13.08 -9.64 -11.69
N LYS A 18 12.85 -8.90 -10.61
CA LYS A 18 13.81 -7.94 -10.05
C LYS A 18 14.62 -8.50 -8.88
N GLN A 19 14.24 -9.68 -8.38
CA GLN A 19 14.85 -10.35 -7.23
C GLN A 19 14.94 -9.43 -6.00
N LEU A 20 13.90 -8.65 -5.74
CA LEU A 20 13.82 -7.72 -4.62
C LEU A 20 12.38 -7.53 -4.13
N ASP A 21 12.25 -7.03 -2.90
CA ASP A 21 10.98 -6.63 -2.32
C ASP A 21 10.61 -5.20 -2.73
N PHE A 22 9.45 -5.06 -3.36
CA PHE A 22 8.78 -3.77 -3.44
C PHE A 22 7.94 -3.56 -2.19
N ASN A 23 8.06 -2.38 -1.61
CA ASN A 23 7.36 -2.02 -0.39
C ASN A 23 6.28 -1.00 -0.69
N GLY A 24 5.08 -1.25 -0.16
CA GLY A 24 4.00 -0.27 -0.09
C GLY A 24 3.76 0.15 1.34
N LEU A 25 3.28 1.37 1.53
CA LEU A 25 2.86 1.87 2.84
C LEU A 25 1.36 2.11 2.87
N PHE A 26 0.78 1.81 4.02
CA PHE A 26 -0.56 2.22 4.39
C PHE A 26 -0.45 3.16 5.59
N LEU A 27 -1.03 4.35 5.50
CA LEU A 27 -0.97 5.39 6.52
C LEU A 27 -2.37 5.74 7.00
N ASN A 28 -2.51 5.88 8.32
CA ASN A 28 -3.64 6.58 8.94
C ASN A 28 -3.15 7.95 9.42
N VAL A 29 -3.60 9.02 8.75
CA VAL A 29 -3.25 10.40 9.07
C VAL A 29 -4.53 11.17 9.40
N GLY A 30 -4.80 11.35 10.69
CA GLY A 30 -6.10 11.85 11.15
C GLY A 30 -7.22 10.89 10.72
N GLU A 31 -8.21 11.43 10.02
CA GLU A 31 -9.31 10.64 9.45
C GLU A 31 -8.95 10.01 8.08
N HIS A 32 -7.78 10.31 7.51
CA HIS A 32 -7.44 9.89 6.14
C HIS A 32 -6.68 8.57 6.10
N LYS A 33 -7.06 7.71 5.15
CA LYS A 33 -6.46 6.41 4.84
C LYS A 33 -5.74 6.52 3.51
N ILE A 34 -4.42 6.32 3.54
CA ILE A 34 -3.54 6.66 2.42
C ILE A 34 -2.70 5.44 2.05
N LEU A 35 -2.66 5.10 0.75
CA LEU A 35 -1.63 4.21 0.21
C LEU A 35 -0.48 5.03 -0.37
N VAL A 36 0.75 4.56 -0.17
CA VAL A 36 1.94 5.13 -0.80
C VAL A 36 2.67 4.04 -1.58
N ASP A 37 2.91 4.31 -2.86
CA ASP A 37 3.64 3.46 -3.81
C ASP A 37 3.21 1.98 -3.81
N PRO A 38 1.91 1.66 -3.89
CA PRO A 38 1.44 0.32 -3.61
C PRO A 38 1.90 -0.71 -4.68
N PRO A 39 2.77 -1.68 -4.35
CA PRO A 39 2.93 -2.88 -5.18
C PRO A 39 1.71 -3.79 -5.00
N PRO A 40 1.62 -4.91 -5.76
CA PRO A 40 0.58 -5.90 -5.54
C PRO A 40 0.43 -6.25 -4.05
N MET A 41 -0.78 -6.10 -3.52
CA MET A 41 -1.10 -6.49 -2.16
C MET A 41 -1.19 -8.01 -2.04
N THR A 42 -0.63 -8.55 -0.96
CA THR A 42 -0.96 -9.91 -0.53
C THR A 42 -2.40 -9.96 -0.01
N ALA A 43 -2.99 -11.15 0.10
CA ALA A 43 -4.35 -11.30 0.63
C ALA A 43 -4.49 -10.72 2.05
N GLU A 44 -3.45 -10.85 2.87
CA GLU A 44 -3.40 -10.29 4.23
C GLU A 44 -3.35 -8.76 4.20
N ALA A 45 -2.56 -8.17 3.30
CA ALA A 45 -2.47 -6.72 3.15
C ALA A 45 -3.80 -6.13 2.67
N HIS A 46 -4.39 -6.72 1.64
CA HIS A 46 -5.68 -6.29 1.09
C HIS A 46 -6.81 -6.38 2.14
N THR A 47 -6.87 -7.48 2.89
CA THR A 47 -7.83 -7.63 3.99
C THR A 47 -7.61 -6.61 5.10
N PHE A 48 -6.35 -6.33 5.44
CA PHE A 48 -6.02 -5.34 6.46
C PHE A 48 -6.48 -3.94 6.05
N VAL A 49 -6.16 -3.50 4.82
CA VAL A 49 -6.52 -2.18 4.29
C VAL A 49 -8.03 -2.00 4.23
N ARG A 50 -8.77 -2.94 3.62
CA ARG A 50 -10.24 -2.85 3.50
C ARG A 50 -10.97 -2.75 4.85
N ARG A 51 -10.44 -3.37 5.91
CA ARG A 51 -11.03 -3.28 7.25
C ARG A 51 -10.91 -1.88 7.88
N GLN A 52 -10.05 -1.01 7.35
CA GLN A 52 -9.89 0.37 7.83
C GLN A 52 -10.90 1.34 7.19
N GLY A 53 -11.65 0.89 6.17
CA GLY A 53 -12.59 1.70 5.40
C GLY A 53 -12.06 2.06 4.01
N ALA A 54 -12.79 2.96 3.34
CA ALA A 54 -12.44 3.44 2.01
C ALA A 54 -11.13 4.24 2.04
N LEU A 55 -10.38 4.17 0.94
CA LEU A 55 -9.15 4.94 0.76
C LEU A 55 -9.48 6.40 0.39
N ASP A 56 -8.76 7.35 0.98
CA ASP A 56 -8.87 8.76 0.64
C ASP A 56 -7.86 9.15 -0.44
N TYR A 57 -6.65 8.60 -0.38
CA TYR A 57 -5.55 8.96 -1.26
C TYR A 57 -4.66 7.78 -1.64
N ILE A 58 -4.14 7.83 -2.86
CA ILE A 58 -3.03 7.00 -3.31
C ILE A 58 -1.93 7.95 -3.80
N ILE A 59 -0.78 7.90 -3.14
CA ILE A 59 0.38 8.74 -3.44
C ILE A 59 1.40 7.90 -4.19
N VAL A 60 1.79 8.39 -5.36
CA VAL A 60 2.85 7.79 -6.20
C VAL A 60 4.03 8.75 -6.24
N THR A 61 5.17 8.33 -5.70
CA THR A 61 6.33 9.21 -5.52
C THR A 61 7.11 9.46 -6.82
N ASN A 62 7.04 8.53 -7.77
CA ASN A 62 7.63 8.66 -9.10
C ASN A 62 6.92 7.77 -10.13
N ARG A 63 7.17 8.00 -11.43
CA ARG A 63 6.49 7.28 -12.53
C ARG A 63 6.64 5.76 -12.48
N ASP A 64 7.72 5.23 -11.91
CA ASP A 64 8.00 3.79 -11.85
C ASP A 64 7.26 3.12 -10.67
N HIS A 65 6.65 3.91 -9.79
CA HIS A 65 5.88 3.43 -8.64
C HIS A 65 4.37 3.35 -8.90
N VAL A 66 3.91 3.61 -10.14
CA VAL A 66 2.48 3.48 -10.50
C VAL A 66 1.99 2.07 -10.17
N ARG A 67 2.73 1.01 -10.55
CA ARG A 67 2.45 -0.38 -10.14
C ARG A 67 0.96 -0.72 -10.23
N GLU A 68 0.35 -1.14 -9.13
CA GLU A 68 -1.08 -1.48 -9.01
C GLU A 68 -1.93 -0.32 -8.46
N ALA A 69 -1.40 0.90 -8.37
CA ALA A 69 -2.11 2.05 -7.80
C ALA A 69 -3.48 2.29 -8.43
N THR A 70 -3.61 2.11 -9.76
CA THR A 70 -4.90 2.29 -10.44
C THR A 70 -5.94 1.26 -10.01
N SER A 71 -5.52 0.01 -9.75
CA SER A 71 -6.39 -1.08 -9.31
C SER A 71 -7.02 -0.81 -7.93
N TYR A 72 -6.34 -0.04 -7.07
CA TYR A 72 -6.81 0.30 -5.72
C TYR A 72 -7.67 1.57 -5.65
N GLN A 73 -7.93 2.26 -6.76
CA GLN A 73 -8.83 3.43 -6.75
C GLN A 73 -10.30 3.07 -6.49
N ALA A 74 -10.66 1.80 -6.67
CA ALA A 74 -12.02 1.29 -6.48
C ALA A 74 -12.25 0.68 -5.08
N ASP A 75 -11.23 0.66 -4.22
CA ASP A 75 -11.26 0.11 -2.85
C ASP A 75 -11.60 1.18 -1.79
#